data_AF-A0A7Z9XHH3-F1
#
_entry.id   AF-A0A7Z9XHH3-F1
#
_cell.length_a   1.000
_cell.length_b   1.000
_cell.length_c   1.000
_cell.angle_alpha   90.00
_cell.angle_beta   90.00
_cell.angle_gamma   90.00
#
_symmetry.space_group_name_H-M   'P 1'
#
loop_
_entity.id
_entity.type
_entity.pdbx_description
1 polymer ?
#
loop_
_entity_poly.entity_id
_entity_poly.type
_entity_poly.pdbx_seq_one_letter_code
_entity_poly.pdbx_strand_id
1 'polypeptide(L)'
;MPDWDAIMSEAERLAEWFLHRNVDLAEAQKLLDYFARKDFDSDAVSKYLDAMSQNPPPRSKRSQKHFRNLKQIWDEWQTSLEGQDKARAWGWGVREARVRRGGR
;
A
#
# COMPACT_ATOMS: atom_id res chain seq x y z
N MET A 1 0.63 14.53 18.52
CA MET A 1 1.90 13.80 18.26
C MET A 1 1.51 12.45 17.69
N PRO A 2 2.18 11.91 16.65
CA PRO A 2 1.77 10.66 16.02
C PRO A 2 1.85 9.51 17.03
N ASP A 3 0.87 8.60 17.00
CA ASP A 3 0.95 7.34 17.73
C ASP A 3 1.86 6.38 16.96
N TRP A 4 3.16 6.47 17.26
CA TRP A 4 4.18 5.69 16.56
C TRP A 4 4.05 4.18 16.81
N ASP A 5 3.56 3.76 17.96
CA ASP A 5 3.38 2.34 18.26
C ASP A 5 2.28 1.74 17.38
N ALA A 6 1.15 2.45 17.25
CA ALA A 6 0.08 2.06 16.32
C ALA A 6 0.56 2.06 14.86
N ILE A 7 1.29 3.09 14.44
CA ILE A 7 1.85 3.18 13.07
C ILE A 7 2.77 2.00 12.76
N MET A 8 3.67 1.67 13.68
CA MET A 8 4.65 0.59 13.47
C MET A 8 4.00 -0.79 13.49
N SER A 9 3.02 -1.01 14.38
CA SER A 9 2.26 -2.26 14.42
C SER A 9 1.52 -2.52 13.10
N GLU A 10 0.87 -1.48 12.55
CA GLU A 10 0.18 -1.58 11.26
C GLU A 10 1.17 -1.75 10.09
N ALA A 11 2.34 -1.12 10.17
CA ALA A 11 3.40 -1.27 9.17
C ALA A 11 3.92 -2.72 9.09
N GLU A 12 4.14 -3.37 10.23
CA GLU A 12 4.58 -4.77 10.29
C GLU A 12 3.54 -5.71 9.67
N ARG A 13 2.26 -5.52 10.00
CA ARG A 13 1.15 -6.27 9.43
C ARG A 13 1.08 -6.09 7.90
N LEU A 14 1.22 -4.86 7.41
CA LEU A 14 1.28 -4.57 5.98
C LEU A 14 2.46 -5.26 5.29
N ALA A 15 3.63 -5.27 5.92
CA ALA A 15 4.82 -5.92 5.37
C ALA A 15 4.58 -7.42 5.12
N GLU A 16 3.94 -8.11 6.08
CA GLU A 16 3.55 -9.52 5.93
C GLU A 16 2.57 -9.72 4.78
N TRP A 17 1.54 -8.86 4.69
CA TRP A 17 0.54 -8.94 3.63
C TRP A 17 1.14 -8.69 2.24
N PHE A 18 2.06 -7.73 2.11
CA PHE A 18 2.76 -7.47 0.85
C PHE A 18 3.56 -8.70 0.39
N LEU A 19 4.25 -9.35 1.31
CA LEU A 19 5.04 -10.55 1.01
C LEU A 19 4.15 -11.75 0.67
N HIS A 20 3.13 -12.02 1.49
CA HIS A 20 2.23 -13.15 1.32
C HIS A 20 1.43 -13.07 0.01
N ARG A 21 0.95 -11.87 -0.34
CA ARG A 21 0.18 -11.63 -1.58
C ARG A 21 1.06 -11.35 -2.80
N ASN A 22 2.38 -11.47 -2.67
CA ASN A 22 3.37 -11.22 -3.71
C ASN A 22 3.15 -9.89 -4.45
N VAL A 23 2.96 -8.83 -3.66
CA VAL A 23 2.78 -7.47 -4.17
C VAL A 23 4.09 -6.96 -4.78
N ASP A 24 3.96 -6.16 -5.83
CA ASP A 24 5.07 -5.38 -6.37
C ASP A 24 5.32 -4.18 -5.43
N LEU A 25 6.46 -4.22 -4.72
CA LEU A 25 6.85 -3.19 -3.76
C LEU A 25 7.25 -1.86 -4.43
N ALA A 26 7.48 -1.83 -5.74
CA ALA A 26 7.62 -0.59 -6.49
C ALA A 26 6.25 0.06 -6.73
N GLU A 27 5.24 -0.73 -7.09
CA GLU A 27 3.87 -0.23 -7.23
C GLU A 27 3.26 0.19 -5.89
N ALA A 28 3.55 -0.54 -4.81
CA ALA A 28 3.17 -0.13 -3.46
C ALA A 28 3.79 1.23 -3.07
N GLN A 29 5.06 1.47 -3.44
CA GLN A 29 5.70 2.77 -3.21
C GLN A 29 5.06 3.89 -4.04
N LYS A 30 4.74 3.64 -5.32
CA LYS A 30 4.06 4.63 -6.16
C LYS A 30 2.67 4.99 -5.62
N LEU A 31 1.98 4.02 -4.99
CA LEU A 31 0.70 4.28 -4.34
C LEU A 31 0.86 5.29 -3.18
N LEU A 32 1.93 5.17 -2.39
CA LEU A 32 2.24 6.14 -1.34
C LEU A 32 2.51 7.53 -1.92
N ASP A 33 3.29 7.60 -3.00
CA ASP A 33 3.59 8.88 -3.66
C ASP A 33 2.30 9.53 -4.20
N TYR A 34 1.37 8.72 -4.73
CA TYR A 34 0.05 9.18 -5.13
C TYR A 34 -0.77 9.67 -3.94
N PHE A 35 -0.79 8.92 -2.84
CA PHE A 35 -1.51 9.27 -1.62
C PHE A 35 -1.03 10.61 -1.04
N ALA A 36 0.29 10.82 -1.01
CA ALA A 36 0.89 12.09 -0.60
C ALA A 36 0.53 13.26 -1.53
N ARG A 37 0.48 13.04 -2.85
CA ARG A 37 0.04 14.06 -3.83
C ARG A 37 -1.45 14.38 -3.76
N LYS A 38 -2.24 13.54 -3.10
CA LYS A 38 -3.67 13.73 -2.86
C LYS A 38 -3.96 14.18 -1.43
N ASP A 39 -2.98 14.83 -0.80
CA ASP A 39 -3.10 15.37 0.56
C ASP A 39 -3.54 14.32 1.58
N PHE A 40 -3.14 13.07 1.36
CA PHE A 40 -3.48 11.91 2.18
C PHE A 40 -5.00 11.61 2.22
N ASP A 41 -5.70 11.84 1.11
CA ASP A 41 -7.09 11.44 0.90
C ASP A 41 -7.20 9.93 0.60
N SER A 42 -7.79 9.18 1.53
CA SER A 42 -7.98 7.72 1.39
C SER A 42 -9.00 7.38 0.32
N ASP A 43 -10.01 8.23 0.09
CA ASP A 43 -11.01 8.01 -0.96
C ASP A 43 -10.41 8.18 -2.34
N ALA A 44 -9.47 9.12 -2.49
CA ALA A 44 -8.71 9.27 -3.73
C ALA A 44 -7.88 8.01 -4.04
N VAL A 45 -7.26 7.40 -3.02
CA VAL A 45 -6.51 6.14 -3.17
C VAL A 45 -7.45 4.99 -3.56
N SER A 46 -8.60 4.86 -2.89
CA SER A 46 -9.59 3.83 -3.21
C SER A 46 -10.06 3.94 -4.66
N LYS A 47 -10.44 5.14 -5.11
CA LYS A 47 -10.84 5.41 -6.50
C LYS A 47 -9.73 5.11 -7.51
N TYR A 48 -8.48 5.44 -7.17
CA TYR A 48 -7.32 5.11 -8.00
C TYR A 48 -7.13 3.60 -8.14
N LEU A 49 -7.18 2.85 -7.03
CA LEU A 49 -7.03 1.39 -7.04
C LEU A 49 -8.20 0.71 -7.75
N ASP A 50 -9.43 1.20 -7.59
CA ASP A 50 -10.59 0.75 -8.36
C ASP A 50 -10.32 0.87 -9.87
N ALA A 51 -9.98 2.06 -10.34
CA ALA A 51 -9.71 2.31 -11.76
C ALA A 51 -8.57 1.42 -12.30
N MET A 52 -7.46 1.34 -11.57
CA MET A 52 -6.27 0.59 -11.98
C MET A 52 -6.45 -0.94 -11.90
N SER A 53 -7.35 -1.42 -11.03
CA SER A 53 -7.66 -2.84 -10.91
C SER A 53 -8.56 -3.36 -12.05
N GLN A 54 -9.40 -2.48 -12.61
CA GLN A 54 -10.37 -2.83 -13.66
C GLN A 54 -9.78 -2.64 -15.06
N ASN A 55 -9.15 -1.50 -15.35
CA ASN A 55 -8.67 -1.17 -16.69
C ASN A 55 -7.44 -0.25 -16.65
N PRO A 56 -6.26 -0.74 -16.24
CA PRO A 56 -5.05 0.07 -16.20
C PRO A 56 -4.66 0.52 -17.63
N PRO A 57 -4.10 1.73 -17.80
CA PRO A 57 -3.56 2.20 -19.07
C PRO A 57 -2.61 1.15 -19.69
N PRO A 58 -2.49 1.11 -21.03
CA PRO A 58 -2.04 -0.09 -21.72
C PRO A 58 -0.62 -0.47 -21.32
N ARG A 59 -0.45 -1.66 -20.71
CA ARG A 59 0.55 -2.71 -21.01
C ARG A 59 0.64 -3.78 -19.90
N SER A 60 0.35 -5.02 -20.29
CA SER A 60 0.53 -6.30 -19.59
C SER A 60 -0.53 -6.70 -18.53
N LYS A 61 -0.98 -7.97 -18.63
CA LYS A 61 -1.84 -8.66 -17.63
C LYS A 61 -1.21 -8.69 -16.23
N ARG A 62 0.12 -8.54 -16.15
CA ARG A 62 0.89 -8.55 -14.91
C ARG A 62 0.55 -7.32 -14.05
N SER A 63 0.43 -6.15 -14.66
CA SER A 63 0.08 -4.89 -13.98
C SER A 63 -1.30 -4.94 -13.32
N GLN A 64 -2.31 -5.52 -13.98
CA GLN A 64 -3.66 -5.69 -13.42
C GLN A 64 -3.66 -6.54 -12.13
N LYS A 65 -2.90 -7.65 -12.12
CA LYS A 65 -2.81 -8.51 -10.94
C LYS A 65 -2.19 -7.75 -9.76
N HIS A 66 -1.16 -6.93 -10.01
CA HIS A 66 -0.54 -6.13 -8.96
C HIS A 66 -1.51 -5.12 -8.34
N PHE A 67 -2.28 -4.40 -9.15
CA PHE A 67 -3.28 -3.46 -8.65
C PHE A 67 -4.45 -4.15 -7.93
N ARG A 68 -4.89 -5.33 -8.37
CA ARG A 68 -5.90 -6.11 -7.63
C ARG A 68 -5.42 -6.52 -6.24
N ASN A 69 -4.17 -6.98 -6.12
CA ASN A 69 -3.61 -7.36 -4.82
C ASN A 69 -3.44 -6.15 -3.90
N LEU A 70 -3.00 -5.01 -4.44
CA LEU A 70 -2.90 -3.76 -3.69
C LEU A 70 -4.27 -3.26 -3.23
N LYS A 71 -5.27 -3.30 -4.10
CA LYS A 71 -6.66 -2.96 -3.77
C LYS A 71 -7.18 -3.84 -2.65
N GLN A 72 -6.99 -5.15 -2.76
CA GLN A 72 -7.47 -6.08 -1.74
C GLN A 72 -6.81 -5.81 -0.39
N ILE A 73 -5.49 -5.55 -0.36
CA ILE A 73 -4.81 -5.12 0.88
C ILE A 73 -5.42 -3.83 1.41
N TRP A 74 -5.61 -2.83 0.55
CA TRP A 74 -6.13 -1.53 0.96
C TRP A 74 -7.55 -1.62 1.55
N ASP A 75 -8.43 -2.40 0.92
CA ASP A 75 -9.82 -2.59 1.37
C ASP A 75 -9.90 -3.41 2.67
N GLU A 76 -9.06 -4.43 2.81
CA GLU A 76 -9.01 -5.29 4.01
C GLU A 76 -8.24 -4.63 5.17
N TRP A 77 -7.47 -3.58 4.90
CA TRP A 77 -6.70 -2.85 5.88
C TRP A 77 -7.59 -1.89 6.69
N GLN A 78 -8.40 -2.51 7.55
CA GLN A 78 -9.28 -1.87 8.52
C GLN A 78 -8.48 -1.35 9.71
N THR A 79 -7.78 -0.24 9.50
CA THR A 79 -7.03 0.48 10.53
C THR A 79 -7.77 1.75 10.95
N SER A 80 -7.56 2.19 12.20
CA SER A 80 -8.00 3.50 12.69
C SER A 80 -7.06 4.64 12.27
N LEU A 81 -5.92 4.32 11.65
CA LEU A 81 -4.99 5.33 11.15
C LEU A 81 -5.60 6.07 9.96
N GLU A 82 -5.46 7.39 9.96
CA GLU A 82 -5.95 8.27 8.91
C GLU A 82 -4.84 9.16 8.37
N GLY A 83 -5.07 9.72 7.19
CA GLY A 83 -4.20 10.71 6.56
C GLY A 83 -2.72 10.35 6.58
N GLN A 84 -1.91 11.22 7.19
CA GLN A 84 -0.46 11.08 7.26
C GLN A 84 -0.01 9.83 8.04
N ASP A 85 -0.73 9.43 9.09
CA ASP A 85 -0.33 8.28 9.90
C ASP A 85 -0.56 6.97 9.15
N LYS A 86 -1.66 6.87 8.40
CA LYS A 86 -1.88 5.78 7.44
C LYS A 86 -0.79 5.75 6.38
N ALA A 87 -0.40 6.90 5.85
CA ALA A 87 0.68 7.00 4.87
C ALA A 87 2.04 6.58 5.45
N ARG A 88 2.32 6.93 6.71
CA ARG A 88 3.53 6.50 7.43
C ARG A 88 3.56 4.99 7.61
N ALA A 89 2.46 4.38 8.07
CA ALA A 89 2.35 2.95 8.25
C ALA A 89 2.57 2.21 6.92
N TRP A 90 1.96 2.69 5.84
CA TRP A 90 2.17 2.14 4.49
C TRP A 90 3.63 2.22 4.06
N GLY A 91 4.27 3.39 4.21
CA GLY A 91 5.67 3.59 3.85
C GLY A 91 6.63 2.71 4.64
N TRP A 92 6.40 2.57 5.94
CA TRP A 92 7.19 1.64 6.78
C TRP A 92 6.95 0.19 6.38
N GLY A 93 5.72 -0.22 6.10
CA GLY A 93 5.42 -1.58 5.65
C GLY A 93 6.12 -1.94 4.33
N VAL A 94 6.21 -1.00 3.39
CA VAL A 94 6.99 -1.19 2.16
C VAL A 94 8.48 -1.35 2.44
N ARG A 95 9.05 -0.52 3.34
CA ARG A 95 10.47 -0.62 3.73
C ARG A 95 10.78 -1.95 4.40
N GLU A 96 9.95 -2.36 5.36
CA GLU A 96 10.10 -3.60 6.10
C GLU A 96 9.99 -4.82 5.17
N ALA A 97 9.02 -4.82 4.25
CA ALA A 97 8.90 -5.88 3.25
C ALA A 97 10.13 -5.98 2.33
N ARG A 98 10.77 -4.86 1.98
CA ARG A 98 12.02 -4.86 1.19
C ARG A 98 13.17 -5.47 1.97
N VAL A 99 13.34 -5.10 3.25
CA VAL A 99 14.37 -5.66 4.13
C VAL A 99 14.19 -7.18 4.25
N ARG A 100 12.97 -7.64 4.55
CA ARG A 100 12.64 -9.07 4.67
C ARG A 100 12.82 -9.85 3.35
N ARG A 101 12.58 -9.22 2.20
CA ARG A 101 12.78 -9.85 0.88
C ARG A 101 14.26 -9.94 0.49
N GLY A 102 15.07 -8.95 0.84
CA GLY A 102 16.51 -8.89 0.52
C GLY A 102 17.42 -9.63 1.50
N GLY A 103 16.95 -9.91 2.72
CA GLY A 103 17.66 -10.71 3.72
C GLY A 103 17.48 -12.23 3.60
N ARG A 104 16.92 -12.71 2.48
CA ARG A 104 16.83 -14.12 2.08
C ARG A 104 17.83 -14.41 0.98
#